data_AF-A0A9E4U834-F1
#
_entry.id   AF-A0A9E4U834-F1
#
_cell.length_a   1.000
_cell.length_b   1.000
_cell.length_c   1.000
_cell.angle_alpha   90.00
_cell.angle_beta   90.00
_cell.angle_gamma   90.00
#
_symmetry.space_group_name_H-M   'P 1'
#
loop_
_entity.id
_entity.type
_entity.pdbx_description
1 polymer ?
#
loop_
_entity_poly.entity_id
_entity_poly.type
_entity_poly.pdbx_seq_one_letter_code
_entity_poly.pdbx_strand_id
1 'polypeptide(L)' 'TVAQGFLASYMAEAGIDDAGDIVVELWYNKGGANQEILEAVEAMWEENLGIDVRTVNVEFATYLDTLEGCNAIGGGGF' A
#
# COMPACT_ATOMS: atom_id res chain seq x y z
N THR A 1 -9.21 -16.28 6.28
CA THR A 1 -7.92 -16.74 5.72
C THR A 1 -6.79 -16.36 6.67
N VAL A 2 -5.54 -16.79 6.43
CA VAL A 2 -4.38 -16.36 7.24
C VAL A 2 -4.21 -14.83 7.21
N ALA A 3 -4.43 -14.19 6.04
CA ALA A 3 -4.35 -12.74 5.88
C ALA A 3 -5.35 -11.99 6.78
N GLN A 4 -6.62 -12.44 6.84
CA GLN A 4 -7.64 -11.85 7.73
C GLN A 4 -7.25 -11.98 9.22
N GLY A 5 -6.55 -13.06 9.60
CA GLY A 5 -6.06 -13.24 10.96
C GLY A 5 -4.97 -12.23 11.34
N PHE A 6 -4.05 -11.92 10.41
CA PHE A 6 -3.05 -10.87 10.62
C PHE A 6 -3.68 -9.48 10.71
N LEU A 7 -4.65 -9.18 9.84
CA LEU A 7 -5.37 -7.91 9.87
C LEU A 7 -6.12 -7.73 11.21
N ALA A 8 -6.86 -8.75 11.65
CA ALA A 8 -7.58 -8.71 12.92
C ALA A 8 -6.63 -8.50 14.12
N SER A 9 -5.44 -9.10 14.08
CA SER A 9 -4.43 -8.93 15.14
C SER A 9 -3.93 -7.49 15.19
N TYR A 10 -3.62 -6.90 14.02
CA TYR A 10 -3.21 -5.49 13.92
C TYR A 10 -4.32 -4.53 14.36
N MET A 11 -5.56 -4.74 13.90
CA MET A 11 -6.70 -3.91 14.28
C MET A 11 -6.92 -3.89 15.79
N ALA A 12 -6.82 -5.04 16.46
CA ALA A 12 -6.93 -5.14 17.90
C ALA A 12 -5.78 -4.41 18.64
N GLU A 13 -4.56 -4.48 18.12
CA GLU A 13 -3.40 -3.76 18.67
C GLU A 13 -3.52 -2.25 18.50
N ALA A 14 -3.97 -1.80 17.33
CA ALA A 14 -4.09 -0.39 16.96
C ALA A 14 -5.37 0.28 17.47
N GLY A 15 -6.33 -0.49 18.00
CA GLY A 15 -7.64 0.03 18.43
C GLY A 15 -8.51 0.49 17.25
N ILE A 16 -8.43 -0.21 16.12
CA ILE A 16 -9.20 0.07 14.91
C ILE A 16 -10.36 -0.92 14.85
N ASP A 17 -11.59 -0.40 14.80
CA ASP A 17 -12.81 -1.22 14.80
C ASP A 17 -13.32 -1.53 13.38
N ASP A 18 -13.04 -0.67 12.39
CA ASP A 18 -13.42 -0.84 11.00
C ASP A 18 -12.19 -0.97 10.10
N ALA A 19 -12.12 -2.03 9.30
CA ALA A 19 -11.03 -2.22 8.35
C ALA A 19 -10.99 -1.10 7.29
N GLY A 20 -12.14 -0.52 6.96
CA GLY A 20 -12.24 0.59 6.00
C GLY A 20 -11.52 1.87 6.47
N ASP A 21 -11.22 2.00 7.75
CA ASP A 21 -10.42 3.11 8.29
C ASP A 21 -8.91 2.97 7.98
N ILE A 22 -8.48 1.80 7.50
CA ILE A 22 -7.09 1.54 7.10
C ILE A 22 -6.93 1.93 5.64
N VAL A 23 -6.22 3.04 5.39
CA VAL A 23 -5.90 3.53 4.05
C VAL A 23 -4.46 3.14 3.67
N VAL A 24 -4.30 2.48 2.53
CA VAL A 24 -2.99 2.09 1.98
C VAL A 24 -2.84 2.61 0.55
N GLU A 25 -1.80 3.40 0.32
CA GLU A 25 -1.43 3.83 -1.04
C GLU A 25 -0.33 2.94 -1.62
N LEU A 26 -0.63 2.29 -2.75
CA LEU A 26 0.30 1.46 -3.52
C LEU A 26 0.94 2.30 -4.64
N TRP A 27 2.13 2.80 -4.37
CA TRP A 27 2.88 3.64 -5.30
C TRP A 27 3.71 2.82 -6.30
N TYR A 28 3.62 3.15 -7.58
CA TYR A 28 4.46 2.54 -8.63
C TYR A 28 4.72 3.48 -9.82
N ASN A 29 5.79 3.21 -10.55
CA ASN A 29 6.10 3.95 -11.76
C ASN A 29 5.25 3.49 -12.95
N LYS A 30 4.91 4.43 -13.82
CA LYS A 30 4.25 4.17 -15.11
C LYS A 30 5.14 3.39 -16.08
N GLY A 31 4.50 2.65 -16.98
CA GLY A 31 5.14 1.99 -18.12
C GLY A 31 5.88 0.68 -17.79
N GLY A 32 5.81 0.23 -16.54
CA GLY A 32 6.34 -1.08 -16.11
C GLY A 32 5.25 -2.16 -15.98
N ALA A 33 5.67 -3.37 -15.67
CA ALA A 33 4.77 -4.51 -15.42
C ALA A 33 4.00 -4.42 -14.08
N ASN A 34 4.26 -3.40 -13.27
CA ASN A 34 3.69 -3.27 -11.93
C ASN A 34 2.21 -2.91 -11.94
N GLN A 35 1.69 -2.27 -13.00
CA GLN A 35 0.32 -1.79 -13.04
C GLN A 35 -0.69 -2.93 -12.84
N GLU A 36 -0.67 -3.94 -13.70
CA GLU A 36 -1.61 -5.07 -13.63
C GLU A 36 -1.50 -5.82 -12.30
N ILE A 37 -0.28 -5.94 -11.75
CA ILE A 37 -0.04 -6.61 -10.47
C ILE A 37 -0.66 -5.81 -9.32
N LEU A 38 -0.43 -4.50 -9.26
CA LEU A 38 -0.87 -3.68 -8.13
C LEU A 38 -2.36 -3.37 -8.19
N GLU A 39 -2.96 -3.26 -9.37
CA GLU A 39 -4.41 -3.21 -9.53
C GLU A 39 -5.06 -4.53 -9.06
N ALA A 40 -4.44 -5.68 -9.34
CA ALA A 40 -4.92 -6.95 -8.81
C ALA A 40 -4.78 -7.04 -7.28
N VAL A 41 -3.69 -6.51 -6.71
CA VAL A 41 -3.49 -6.46 -5.26
C VAL A 41 -4.53 -5.55 -4.60
N GLU A 42 -4.77 -4.37 -5.15
CA GLU A 42 -5.83 -3.44 -4.73
C GLU A 42 -7.17 -4.17 -4.64
N ALA A 43 -7.62 -4.77 -5.75
CA ALA A 43 -8.89 -5.50 -5.80
C ALA A 43 -8.94 -6.67 -4.80
N MET A 44 -7.86 -7.47 -4.69
CA MET A 44 -7.80 -8.59 -3.76
C MET A 44 -7.89 -8.13 -2.30
N TRP A 45 -7.29 -7.01 -1.95
CA TRP A 45 -7.31 -6.51 -0.57
C TRP A 45 -8.64 -5.83 -0.24
N GLU A 46 -9.20 -5.04 -1.15
CA GLU A 46 -10.55 -4.50 -0.98
C GLU A 46 -11.58 -5.61 -0.79
N GLU A 47 -11.58 -6.63 -1.67
CA GLU A 47 -12.56 -7.72 -1.62
C GLU A 47 -12.38 -8.62 -0.38
N ASN A 48 -11.15 -9.01 -0.06
CA ASN A 48 -10.91 -10.04 0.96
C ASN A 48 -10.65 -9.49 2.36
N LEU A 49 -10.20 -8.24 2.45
CA LEU A 49 -9.80 -7.59 3.70
C LEU A 49 -10.68 -6.40 4.06
N GLY A 50 -11.34 -5.75 3.10
CA GLY A 50 -12.23 -4.62 3.34
C GLY A 50 -11.51 -3.32 3.73
N ILE A 51 -10.21 -3.21 3.42
CA ILE A 51 -9.41 -2.00 3.65
C ILE A 51 -9.49 -1.06 2.42
N ASP A 52 -9.27 0.24 2.62
CA ASP A 52 -9.20 1.24 1.54
C ASP A 52 -7.81 1.20 0.89
N VAL A 53 -7.72 0.64 -0.32
CA VAL A 53 -6.46 0.57 -1.07
C VAL A 53 -6.55 1.48 -2.28
N ARG A 54 -5.48 2.24 -2.53
CA ARG A 54 -5.43 3.18 -3.65
C ARG A 54 -4.15 3.00 -4.42
N THR A 55 -4.25 2.85 -5.73
CA THR A 55 -3.08 2.86 -6.59
C THR A 55 -2.64 4.29 -6.92
N VAL A 56 -1.34 4.57 -6.79
CA VAL A 56 -0.75 5.86 -7.15
C VAL A 56 0.33 5.64 -8.21
N ASN A 57 0.05 6.09 -9.42
CA ASN A 57 0.94 5.94 -10.56
C ASN A 57 1.53 7.29 -10.98
N VAL A 58 2.87 7.36 -11.02
CA VAL A 58 3.61 8.54 -11.48
C VAL A 58 4.73 8.15 -12.45
N GLU A 59 5.22 9.11 -13.24
CA GLU A 59 6.39 8.89 -14.10
C GLU A 59 7.63 8.51 -13.26
N PHE A 60 8.55 7.73 -13.85
CA PHE A 60 9.65 7.10 -13.12
C PHE A 60 10.54 8.08 -12.34
N ALA A 61 10.84 9.25 -12.88
CA ALA A 61 11.63 10.27 -12.18
C ALA A 61 10.94 10.72 -10.89
N THR A 62 9.64 11.05 -10.97
CA THR A 62 8.85 11.44 -9.81
C THR A 62 8.70 10.31 -8.80
N TYR A 63 8.60 9.06 -9.25
CA TYR A 63 8.60 7.91 -8.36
C TYR A 63 9.90 7.82 -7.55
N LEU A 64 11.06 8.04 -8.19
CA LEU A 64 12.35 8.06 -7.50
C LEU A 64 12.45 9.23 -6.51
N ASP A 65 12.02 10.43 -6.90
CA ASP A 65 12.02 11.60 -6.03
C ASP A 65 11.15 11.35 -4.77
N THR A 66 9.98 10.73 -4.93
CA THR A 66 9.13 10.33 -3.80
C THR A 66 9.82 9.31 -2.89
N LEU A 67 10.44 8.27 -3.47
CA LEU A 67 11.17 7.27 -2.69
C LEU A 67 12.35 7.87 -1.93
N GLU A 68 13.10 8.76 -2.56
CA GLU A 68 14.20 9.48 -1.92
C GLU A 68 13.70 10.35 -0.76
N GLY A 69 12.60 11.08 -0.96
CA GLY A 69 11.95 11.87 0.08
C GLY A 69 11.53 11.02 1.30
N CYS A 70 10.95 9.84 1.06
CA CYS A 70 10.60 8.89 2.12
C CYS A 70 11.84 8.32 2.83
N ASN A 71 12.90 7.99 2.08
CA ASN A 71 14.16 7.48 2.65
C ASN A 71 14.90 8.53 3.48
N ALA A 72 14.81 9.81 3.12
CA ALA A 72 15.42 10.91 3.86
C ALA A 72 14.82 11.07 5.28
N ILE A 73 13.54 10.73 5.46
CA ILE A 73 12.88 10.74 6.77
C ILE A 73 13.35 9.56 7.64
N GLY A 74 13.88 8.48 7.03
CA GLY A 74 14.35 7.26 7.70
C GLY A 74 15.87 7.12 7.86
N GLY A 75 16.69 8.08 7.40
CA GLY A 75 18.15 8.05 7.62
C GLY A 75 18.91 6.94 6.90
N GLY A 76 18.37 6.41 5.79
CA GLY A 76 19.01 5.38 4.99
C GLY A 76 18.96 5.71 3.52
N GLY A 77 19.85 6.60 3.06
CA GLY A 77 20.29 6.55 1.67
C GLY A 77 20.94 5.19 1.43
N PHE A 78 20.61 4.55 0.31
CA PHE A 78 21.22 3.29 -0.12
C PHE A 78 22.76 3.38 -0.12
#